data_AF-A0A7C7KVY1-F1
#
_entry.id   AF-A0A7C7KVY1-F1
#
_cell.length_a   1.000
_cell.length_b   1.000
_cell.length_c   1.000
_cell.angle_alpha   90.00
_cell.angle_beta   90.00
_cell.angle_gamma   90.00
#
_symmetry.space_group_name_H-M   'P 1'
#
loop_
_entity.id
_entity.type
_entity.pdbx_description
1 polymer ?
#
loop_
_entity_poly.entity_id
_entity_poly.type
_entity_poly.pdbx_seq_one_letter_code
_entity_poly.pdbx_strand_id
1 'polypeptide(L)'
;MSKPLITVSPETEVAEAISLMTRKGVRRLAVKKDDAIIGVLSQMTLVGDIVVRAPVMPEIELEKEVSCPYCGAVCPNTEELSKHIDLTHIGRGILSGIT
;
A
#
# COMPACT_ATOMS: atom_id res chain seq x y z
N MET A 1 -2.97 18.35 -4.39
CA MET A 1 -1.69 17.63 -4.60
C MET A 1 -0.55 18.61 -4.37
N SER A 2 0.27 18.42 -3.33
CA SER A 2 1.40 19.32 -3.05
C SER A 2 2.62 18.92 -3.90
N LYS A 3 2.93 19.73 -4.90
CA LYS A 3 4.23 19.77 -5.57
C LYS A 3 5.00 20.98 -5.00
N PRO A 4 6.31 20.90 -4.77
CA PRO A 4 7.22 19.77 -4.95
C PRO A 4 7.21 18.77 -3.77
N LEU A 5 7.52 17.50 -4.06
CA LEU A 5 7.72 16.48 -3.04
C LEU A 5 8.96 16.85 -2.20
N ILE A 6 8.79 16.99 -0.89
CA ILE A 6 9.89 17.35 0.01
C ILE A 6 10.59 16.06 0.46
N THR A 7 11.86 15.94 0.10
CA THR A 7 12.68 14.75 0.32
C THR A 7 13.82 15.00 1.31
N VAL A 8 14.28 13.96 1.98
CA VAL A 8 15.48 13.93 2.84
C VAL A 8 16.32 12.70 2.53
N SER A 9 17.61 12.75 2.87
CA SER A 9 18.52 11.60 2.72
C SER A 9 18.28 10.60 3.86
N PRO A 10 18.51 9.29 3.68
CA PRO A 10 18.50 8.34 4.79
C PRO A 10 19.57 8.63 5.86
N GLU A 11 20.61 9.38 5.52
CA GLU A 11 21.66 9.84 6.42
C GLU A 11 21.31 11.16 7.14
N THR A 12 20.19 11.80 6.81
CA THR A 12 19.76 13.06 7.44
C THR A 12 19.40 12.84 8.91
N GLU A 13 19.93 13.68 9.79
CA GLU A 13 19.62 13.62 11.22
C GLU A 13 18.12 13.87 11.48
N VAL A 14 17.58 13.13 12.45
CA VAL A 14 16.16 13.24 12.83
C VAL A 14 15.78 14.67 13.23
N ALA A 15 16.65 15.38 13.96
CA ALA A 15 16.41 16.77 14.37
C ALA A 15 16.29 17.72 13.16
N GLU A 16 17.10 17.49 12.12
CA GLU A 16 17.06 18.27 10.89
C GLU A 16 15.78 17.98 10.09
N ALA A 17 15.38 16.71 10.02
CA ALA A 17 14.12 16.30 9.38
C ALA A 17 12.89 16.91 10.08
N ILE A 18 12.85 16.93 11.42
CA ILE A 18 11.78 17.60 12.19
C ILE A 18 11.77 19.10 11.92
N SER A 19 12.95 19.72 11.90
CA SER A 19 13.07 21.15 11.60
C SER A 19 12.56 21.47 10.20
N LEU A 20 12.85 20.60 9.22
CA LEU A 20 12.35 20.74 7.86
C LEU A 20 10.82 20.58 7.78
N MET A 21 10.26 19.60 8.48
CA MET A 21 8.81 19.40 8.62
C MET A 21 8.13 20.67 9.17
N THR A 22 8.65 21.24 10.25
CA THR A 22 8.13 22.46 10.88
C THR A 22 8.23 23.67 9.95
N ARG A 23 9.39 23.91 9.34
CA ARG A 23 9.59 25.04 8.41
C ARG A 23 8.68 24.98 7.19
N LYS A 24 8.41 23.78 6.69
CA LYS A 24 7.62 23.56 5.47
C LYS A 24 6.14 23.30 5.74
N GLY A 25 5.73 23.22 7.00
CA GLY A 25 4.35 22.92 7.39
C GLY A 25 3.88 21.53 6.94
N VAL A 26 4.80 20.57 6.79
CA VAL A 26 4.49 19.20 6.35
C VAL A 26 4.73 18.20 7.47
N ARG A 27 3.90 17.16 7.54
CA ARG A 27 4.00 16.11 8.58
C ARG A 27 4.68 14.83 8.10
N ARG A 28 5.09 14.82 6.82
CA ARG A 28 5.67 13.68 6.11
C ARG A 28 6.76 14.17 5.17
N LEU A 29 7.86 13.44 5.11
CA LEU A 29 8.97 13.65 4.19
C LEU A 29 9.24 12.33 3.46
N ALA A 30 9.55 12.39 2.17
CA ALA A 30 9.99 11.21 1.44
C ALA A 30 11.50 11.00 1.67
N VAL A 31 11.93 9.76 1.91
CA VAL A 31 13.34 9.43 2.05
C VAL A 31 13.87 9.04 0.68
N LYS A 32 14.82 9.80 0.14
CA LYS A 32 15.40 9.60 -1.17
C LYS A 32 16.86 9.19 -1.01
N LYS A 33 17.27 8.12 -1.69
CA LYS A 33 18.67 7.74 -1.87
C LYS A 33 18.97 7.74 -3.37
N ASP A 34 19.98 8.49 -3.77
CA ASP A 34 20.30 8.74 -5.18
C ASP A 34 19.08 9.32 -5.94
N ASP A 35 18.53 8.57 -6.89
CA ASP A 35 17.34 8.97 -7.65
C ASP A 35 16.06 8.18 -7.29
N ALA A 36 16.12 7.33 -6.26
CA ALA A 36 15.02 6.49 -5.83
C ALA A 36 14.44 6.91 -4.46
N ILE A 37 13.11 6.90 -4.35
CA ILE A 37 12.44 7.01 -3.05
C ILE A 37 12.47 5.64 -2.39
N ILE A 38 13.11 5.55 -1.24
CA ILE A 38 13.29 4.30 -0.49
C ILE A 38 12.36 4.19 0.72
N GLY A 39 11.60 5.25 1.04
CA GLY A 39 10.67 5.23 2.15
C GLY A 39 10.01 6.57 2.45
N VAL A 40 9.28 6.62 3.57
CA VAL A 40 8.56 7.80 4.05
C VAL A 40 8.81 7.97 5.55
N LEU A 41 9.21 9.17 5.95
CA LEU A 41 9.35 9.58 7.34
C LEU A 41 8.13 10.41 7.75
N SER A 42 7.44 10.03 8.85
CA SER A 42 6.32 10.80 9.39
C SER A 42 6.63 11.35 10.78
N GLN A 43 6.15 12.55 11.07
CA GLN A 43 6.25 13.17 12.40
C GLN A 43 5.68 12.27 13.51
N MET A 44 4.66 11.46 13.21
CA MET A 44 4.04 10.55 14.19
C MET A 44 4.97 9.40 14.59
N THR A 45 5.83 8.96 13.67
CA THR A 45 6.89 7.96 13.92
C THR A 45 8.00 8.49 14.81
N LEU A 46 8.18 9.82 14.86
CA LEU A 46 9.25 10.46 15.63
C LEU A 46 8.82 10.82 17.07
N VAL A 47 7.54 11.12 17.28
CA VAL A 47 6.99 11.52 18.59
C VAL A 47 6.40 10.32 19.34
N GLY A 48 6.02 9.25 18.62
CA GLY A 48 5.61 7.99 19.22
C GLY A 48 6.81 7.15 19.62
N ASP A 49 7.05 7.05 20.92
CA ASP A 49 7.97 6.09 21.54
C ASP A 49 7.78 4.69 20.91
N ILE A 50 8.81 4.21 20.21
CA ILE A 50 9.04 2.81 19.78
C ILE A 50 7.83 2.09 19.15
N VAL A 51 7.74 2.09 17.82
CA VAL A 51 7.60 0.90 16.96
C VAL A 51 8.12 1.39 15.61
N VAL A 52 9.20 0.88 15.02
CA VAL A 52 9.26 -0.44 14.40
C VAL A 52 10.75 -0.80 14.26
N ARG A 53 11.15 -1.98 14.77
CA ARG A 53 12.05 -2.82 13.96
C ARG A 53 11.26 -3.16 12.70
N ALA A 54 11.12 -2.22 11.77
CA ALA A 54 10.55 -2.52 10.48
C ALA A 54 11.67 -3.26 9.77
N PRO A 55 11.58 -4.58 9.52
CA PRO A 55 12.28 -5.07 8.35
C PRO A 55 11.90 -4.13 7.20
N VAL A 56 12.88 -3.74 6.38
CA VAL A 56 12.59 -3.18 5.06
C VAL A 56 11.67 -4.20 4.42
N MET A 57 10.37 -3.93 4.41
CA MET A 57 9.45 -4.72 3.64
C MET A 57 9.78 -4.31 2.21
N PRO A 58 10.32 -5.19 1.34
CA PRO A 58 10.09 -4.96 -0.07
C PRO A 58 8.60 -4.74 -0.23
N GLU A 59 8.19 -3.81 -1.09
CA GLU A 59 6.80 -3.75 -1.55
C GLU A 59 6.51 -5.10 -2.21
N ILE A 60 6.03 -6.04 -1.40
CA ILE A 60 5.40 -7.24 -1.91
C ILE A 60 4.04 -6.72 -2.33
N GLU A 61 3.89 -6.51 -3.64
CA GLU A 61 2.58 -6.52 -4.28
C GLU A 61 1.95 -7.88 -3.95
N LEU A 62 1.31 -7.97 -2.80
CA LEU A 62 0.46 -9.10 -2.47
C LEU A 62 -0.71 -9.00 -3.43
N GLU A 63 -0.63 -9.78 -4.51
CA GLU A 63 -1.79 -10.17 -5.29
C GLU A 63 -2.83 -10.67 -4.28
N LYS A 64 -3.88 -9.87 -4.08
CA LYS A 64 -4.90 -10.18 -3.07
C LYS A 64 -5.67 -11.38 -3.56
N GLU A 65 -5.24 -12.56 -3.15
CA GLU A 65 -6.03 -13.77 -3.28
C GLU A 65 -7.34 -13.57 -2.49
N VAL A 66 -8.47 -13.69 -3.19
CA VAL A 66 -9.80 -13.49 -2.64
C VAL A 66 -10.46 -14.84 -2.49
N SER A 67 -10.99 -15.14 -1.30
CA SER A 67 -11.72 -16.38 -1.06
C SER A 67 -13.17 -16.25 -1.50
N CYS A 68 -13.68 -17.28 -2.17
CA CYS A 68 -15.08 -17.39 -2.53
C CYS A 68 -15.95 -17.60 -1.30
N PRO A 69 -16.99 -16.75 -1.08
CA PRO A 69 -17.84 -16.86 0.09
C PRO A 69 -18.75 -18.11 0.10
N TYR A 70 -18.90 -18.82 -1.02
CA TYR A 70 -19.82 -19.96 -1.13
C TYR A 70 -19.15 -21.31 -0.86
N CYS A 71 -17.90 -21.51 -1.32
CA CYS A 71 -17.18 -22.77 -1.13
C CYS A 71 -15.81 -22.63 -0.47
N GLY A 72 -15.34 -21.41 -0.23
CA GLY A 72 -14.03 -21.14 0.34
C GLY A 72 -12.87 -21.27 -0.65
N ALA A 73 -13.13 -21.54 -1.94
CA ALA A 73 -12.09 -21.60 -2.97
C ALA A 73 -11.31 -20.28 -3.02
N VAL A 74 -9.98 -20.38 -3.09
CA VAL A 74 -9.10 -19.21 -3.17
C VAL A 74 -8.89 -18.85 -4.63
N CYS A 75 -9.21 -17.62 -5.00
CA CYS A 75 -9.09 -17.09 -6.35
C CYS A 75 -8.00 -16.00 -6.39
N PRO A 76 -7.22 -15.90 -7.48
CA PRO A 76 -6.07 -14.99 -7.55
C PRO A 76 -6.46 -13.51 -7.53
N ASN A 77 -7.66 -13.16 -7.97
CA ASN A 77 -8.16 -11.79 -7.98
C ASN A 77 -9.70 -11.74 -8.01
N THR A 78 -10.26 -10.54 -7.88
CA THR A 78 -11.71 -10.30 -7.88
C THR A 78 -12.40 -10.68 -9.20
N GLU A 79 -11.72 -10.57 -10.35
CA GLU A 79 -12.29 -10.91 -11.67
C GLU A 79 -12.48 -12.42 -11.82
N GLU A 80 -11.47 -13.20 -11.45
CA GLU A 80 -11.53 -14.66 -11.43
C GLU A 80 -12.51 -15.17 -10.37
N LEU A 81 -12.62 -14.46 -9.24
CA LEU A 81 -13.67 -14.75 -8.26
C LEU A 81 -15.07 -14.57 -8.84
N SER A 82 -15.33 -13.48 -9.59
CA SER A 82 -16.62 -13.25 -10.24
C SER A 82 -16.95 -14.40 -11.20
N LYS A 83 -16.02 -14.76 -12.10
CA LYS A 83 -16.18 -15.88 -13.04
C LYS A 83 -16.42 -17.20 -12.30
N HIS A 84 -15.69 -17.44 -11.21
CA HIS A 84 -15.85 -18.63 -10.38
C HIS A 84 -17.26 -18.72 -9.76
N ILE A 85 -17.76 -17.63 -9.19
CA ILE A 85 -19.11 -17.58 -8.61
C ILE A 85 -20.17 -17.81 -9.69
N ASP A 86 -20.04 -17.13 -10.84
CA ASP A 86 -21.00 -17.23 -11.95
C ASP A 86 -21.05 -18.65 -12.54
N LEU A 87 -19.89 -19.29 -12.73
CA LEU A 87 -19.81 -20.62 -13.34
C LEU A 87 -20.15 -21.77 -12.37
N THR A 88 -19.80 -21.63 -11.08
CA THR A 88 -19.83 -22.74 -10.12
C THR A 88 -21.02 -22.68 -9.17
N HIS A 89 -21.47 -21.48 -8.80
CA HIS A 89 -22.51 -21.29 -7.77
C HIS A 89 -23.82 -20.79 -8.34
N ILE A 90 -23.78 -19.81 -9.23
CA ILE A 90 -24.98 -19.24 -9.85
C ILE A 90 -25.40 -20.06 -11.09
N GLY A 91 -24.43 -20.72 -11.74
CA GLY A 91 -24.63 -21.49 -12.96
C GLY A 91 -24.84 -20.58 -14.18
N ARG A 92 -24.52 -21.10 -15.37
CA ARG A 92 -24.58 -20.40 -16.69
C ARG A 92 -25.95 -19.75 -17.05
N GLY A 93 -26.97 -19.85 -16.19
CA GLY A 93 -28.36 -19.49 -16.50
C GLY A 93 -28.68 -18.00 -16.62
N ILE A 94 -27.82 -17.08 -16.15
CA ILE A 94 -28.11 -15.62 -16.25
C ILE A 94 -27.48 -15.00 -17.51
N LEU A 95 -26.40 -15.59 -18.05
CA LEU A 95 -25.65 -15.01 -19.19
C LEU A 95 -25.90 -15.67 -20.54
N SER A 96 -26.46 -16.88 -20.58
CA SER A 96 -27.09 -17.35 -21.81
C SER A 96 -28.51 -16.82 -21.82
N GLY A 97 -28.72 -15.67 -22.48
CA GLY A 97 -30.04 -15.25 -22.91
C GLY A 97 -30.64 -16.36 -23.77
N ILE A 98 -31.43 -17.23 -23.15
CA ILE A 98 -32.27 -18.18 -23.85
C ILE A 98 -33.50 -17.38 -24.25
N THR A 99 -33.70 -17.32 -25.57
CA THR A 99 -34.91 -16.88 -26.29
C THR A 99 -36.20 -17.37 -25.66
#